data_AF-A0A1I4QH43-F1
#
_entry.id   AF-A0A1I4QH43-F1
#
_cell.length_a   1.000
_cell.length_b   1.000
_cell.length_c   1.000
_cell.angle_alpha   90.00
_cell.angle_beta   90.00
_cell.angle_gamma   90.00
#
_symmetry.space_group_name_H-M   'P 1'
#
loop_
_entity.id
_entity.type
_entity.pdbx_description
1 polymer ?
#
loop_
_entity_poly.entity_id
_entity_poly.type
_entity_poly.pdbx_seq_one_letter_code
_entity_poly.pdbx_strand_id
1 'polypeptide(L)'
;MIVAPGVSNGAQHQHDYVGNQSNNAFASDQDLANAQTTCQNQGDKSSYFWPVIRLQDGTNDIDANAPGGGQDGNVGKIVEPSQAELKFVGNKQSDVVAMPTALRIITGDAKSFVNGLNNANTNWSCTGFEDRVVTDKYPICPQGSSVVRTSFFQSCWDGQNIDSANHRTHVDFVEQNGSCSNGFQAIPQLQVRLVYDIPAPSVQNGQLQNAYAIDSFPDQLHKAITDHNDFINFFDENTMNQVVDCINSGQDCQ
;
A
#
# COMPACT_ATOMS: atom_id res chain seq x y z
N MET A 1 -9.86 -0.35 9.59
CA MET A 1 -10.02 -1.81 9.80
C MET A 1 -8.74 -2.44 10.33
N ILE A 2 -7.56 -2.16 9.75
CA ILE A 2 -6.30 -2.75 10.20
C ILE A 2 -5.74 -1.98 11.41
N VAL A 3 -5.42 -0.70 11.25
CA VAL A 3 -4.76 0.11 12.32
C VAL A 3 -5.72 0.53 13.44
N ALA A 4 -6.97 0.83 13.10
CA ALA A 4 -8.00 1.28 14.05
C ALA A 4 -9.34 0.55 13.82
N PRO A 5 -9.42 -0.76 14.11
CA PRO A 5 -10.67 -1.51 14.03
C PRO A 5 -11.72 -0.92 14.97
N GLY A 6 -12.97 -0.87 14.53
CA GLY A 6 -14.11 -0.34 15.27
C GLY A 6 -14.21 1.19 15.32
N VAL A 7 -13.25 1.92 14.73
CA VAL A 7 -13.21 3.38 14.77
C VAL A 7 -13.40 3.96 13.38
N SER A 8 -14.49 4.71 13.18
CA SER A 8 -14.68 5.51 11.97
C SER A 8 -13.77 6.74 11.99
N ASN A 9 -13.16 7.05 10.84
CA ASN A 9 -12.14 8.10 10.70
C ASN A 9 -10.94 7.97 11.68
N GLY A 10 -10.60 6.76 12.14
CA GLY A 10 -9.47 6.56 13.05
C GLY A 10 -8.11 6.92 12.43
N ALA A 11 -8.01 6.93 11.09
CA ALA A 11 -6.82 7.31 10.36
C ALA A 11 -6.71 8.82 10.08
N GLN A 12 -7.80 9.60 10.18
CA GLN A 12 -7.83 11.03 9.81
C GLN A 12 -7.40 11.34 8.36
N HIS A 13 -7.35 10.32 7.51
CA HIS A 13 -7.04 10.41 6.10
C HIS A 13 -7.68 9.23 5.37
N GLN A 14 -7.83 9.33 4.04
CA GLN A 14 -8.54 8.33 3.25
C GLN A 14 -7.59 7.33 2.60
N HIS A 15 -8.09 6.10 2.47
CA HIS A 15 -7.46 5.04 1.70
C HIS A 15 -8.37 4.59 0.56
N ASP A 16 -7.76 4.37 -0.60
CA ASP A 16 -8.32 3.55 -1.66
C ASP A 16 -7.98 2.08 -1.41
N TYR A 17 -8.71 1.18 -2.08
CA TYR A 17 -8.44 -0.25 -1.98
C TYR A 17 -8.92 -1.04 -3.20
N VAL A 18 -8.39 -2.26 -3.32
CA VAL A 18 -8.90 -3.33 -4.18
C VAL A 18 -9.04 -4.63 -3.39
N GLY A 19 -9.78 -5.58 -3.95
CA GLY A 19 -9.98 -6.92 -3.41
C GLY A 19 -11.29 -7.03 -2.65
N ASN A 20 -11.23 -7.36 -1.36
CA ASN A 20 -12.39 -7.65 -0.53
C ASN A 20 -13.48 -6.56 -0.55
N GLN A 21 -14.74 -6.93 -0.73
CA GLN A 21 -15.88 -6.00 -0.81
C GLN A 21 -16.64 -5.82 0.51
N SER A 22 -16.22 -6.48 1.59
CA SER A 22 -16.75 -6.30 2.94
C SER A 22 -15.93 -5.32 3.78
N ASN A 23 -14.95 -4.64 3.18
CA ASN A 23 -14.00 -3.74 3.86
C ASN A 23 -14.71 -2.55 4.52
N ASN A 24 -14.88 -2.60 5.83
CA ASN A 24 -15.33 -1.47 6.63
C ASN A 24 -14.72 -1.51 8.04
N ALA A 25 -14.88 -0.44 8.81
CA ALA A 25 -14.28 -0.32 10.14
C ALA A 25 -14.70 -1.44 11.13
N PHE A 26 -15.82 -2.12 10.89
CA PHE A 26 -16.44 -3.09 11.80
C PHE A 26 -16.45 -4.53 11.28
N ALA A 27 -15.97 -4.79 10.07
CA ALA A 27 -16.00 -6.15 9.54
C ALA A 27 -15.01 -7.05 10.28
N SER A 28 -15.48 -8.26 10.57
CA SER A 28 -14.72 -9.33 11.20
C SER A 28 -13.95 -10.16 10.16
N ASP A 29 -13.03 -11.01 10.63
CA ASP A 29 -12.32 -11.96 9.75
C ASP A 29 -13.29 -12.90 9.03
N GLN A 30 -14.41 -13.23 9.67
CA GLN A 30 -15.46 -14.04 9.05
C GLN A 30 -16.18 -13.27 7.94
N ASP A 31 -16.43 -11.97 8.11
CA ASP A 31 -17.06 -11.14 7.07
C ASP A 31 -16.14 -11.00 5.85
N LEU A 32 -14.83 -10.85 6.10
CA LEU A 32 -13.81 -10.78 5.06
C LEU A 32 -13.67 -12.11 4.32
N ALA A 33 -13.58 -13.24 5.02
CA ALA A 33 -13.49 -14.56 4.40
C ALA A 33 -14.70 -14.91 3.52
N ASN A 34 -15.89 -14.37 3.83
CA ASN A 34 -17.12 -14.61 3.05
C ASN A 34 -17.41 -13.54 1.99
N ALA A 35 -16.56 -12.52 1.89
CA ALA A 35 -16.80 -11.41 0.98
C ALA A 35 -16.75 -11.82 -0.50
N GLN A 36 -17.28 -10.93 -1.34
CA GLN A 36 -16.90 -10.86 -2.75
C GLN A 36 -15.54 -10.16 -2.89
N THR A 37 -14.93 -10.27 -4.07
CA THR A 37 -13.64 -9.62 -4.38
C THR A 37 -13.69 -8.92 -5.73
N THR A 38 -12.93 -7.83 -5.89
CA THR A 38 -12.66 -7.23 -7.21
C THR A 38 -11.45 -7.84 -7.90
N CYS A 39 -10.68 -8.69 -7.22
CA CYS A 39 -9.56 -9.40 -7.82
C CYS A 39 -10.08 -10.31 -8.95
N GLN A 40 -9.27 -10.51 -10.00
CA GLN A 40 -9.64 -11.43 -11.09
C GLN A 40 -9.75 -12.87 -10.58
N ASN A 41 -8.77 -13.28 -9.77
CA ASN A 41 -8.83 -14.56 -9.07
C ASN A 41 -9.83 -14.48 -7.90
N GLN A 42 -10.95 -15.18 -8.02
CA GLN A 42 -12.02 -15.14 -7.03
C GLN A 42 -11.67 -15.85 -5.71
N GLY A 43 -10.59 -16.64 -5.70
CA GLY A 43 -10.03 -17.20 -4.47
C GLY A 43 -9.19 -16.21 -3.67
N ASP A 44 -8.89 -15.03 -4.24
CA ASP A 44 -8.25 -13.93 -3.52
C ASP A 44 -9.29 -12.96 -2.96
N LYS A 45 -9.61 -13.10 -1.68
CA LYS A 45 -10.46 -12.15 -0.96
C LYS A 45 -9.65 -11.20 -0.09
N SER A 46 -8.35 -11.07 -0.33
CA SER A 46 -7.49 -10.16 0.42
C SER A 46 -7.91 -8.70 0.21
N SER A 47 -7.44 -7.81 1.07
CA SER A 47 -7.60 -6.38 0.89
C SER A 47 -6.25 -5.70 0.81
N TYR A 48 -6.12 -4.80 -0.17
CA TYR A 48 -4.91 -4.06 -0.47
C TYR A 48 -5.25 -2.57 -0.38
N PHE A 49 -4.65 -1.86 0.57
CA PHE A 49 -4.97 -0.47 0.87
C PHE A 49 -3.78 0.44 0.66
N TRP A 50 -4.05 1.66 0.21
CA TRP A 50 -3.08 2.73 0.12
C TRP A 50 -3.76 4.08 0.36
N PRO A 51 -3.08 5.06 0.98
CA PRO A 51 -3.64 6.39 1.15
C PRO A 51 -3.84 7.04 -0.22
N VAL A 52 -4.92 7.79 -0.39
CA VAL A 52 -5.24 8.43 -1.67
C VAL A 52 -4.25 9.54 -2.04
N ILE A 53 -4.17 9.88 -3.33
CA ILE A 53 -3.50 11.09 -3.78
C ILE A 53 -4.56 12.16 -4.06
N ARG A 54 -4.30 13.39 -3.66
CA ARG A 54 -5.12 14.55 -4.03
C ARG A 54 -4.43 15.45 -5.01
N LEU A 55 -5.14 15.80 -6.07
CA LEU A 55 -4.79 16.90 -6.95
C LEU A 55 -5.29 18.22 -6.35
N GLN A 56 -4.35 19.13 -6.08
CA GLN A 56 -4.58 20.44 -5.50
C GLN A 56 -4.61 21.51 -6.61
N ASP A 57 -5.61 21.41 -7.49
CA ASP A 57 -5.85 22.34 -8.60
C ASP A 57 -6.83 23.49 -8.24
N GLY A 58 -7.14 23.64 -6.94
CA GLY A 58 -8.11 24.61 -6.42
C GLY A 58 -9.55 24.10 -6.43
N THR A 59 -9.81 22.88 -6.90
CA THR A 59 -11.11 22.22 -6.75
C THR A 59 -11.19 21.42 -5.44
N ASN A 60 -12.42 21.27 -4.94
CA ASN A 60 -12.73 20.50 -3.75
C ASN A 60 -13.41 19.19 -4.14
N ASP A 61 -13.13 18.12 -3.39
CA ASP A 61 -13.91 16.88 -3.47
C ASP A 61 -15.14 16.89 -2.54
N ILE A 62 -15.93 15.84 -2.60
CA ILE A 62 -17.15 15.63 -1.80
C ILE A 62 -16.88 15.65 -0.28
N ASP A 63 -15.66 15.35 0.14
CA ASP A 63 -15.23 15.26 1.54
C ASP A 63 -14.53 16.53 2.06
N ALA A 64 -14.55 17.63 1.29
CA ALA A 64 -13.90 18.90 1.66
C ALA A 64 -14.40 19.51 2.98
N ASN A 65 -15.58 19.11 3.47
CA ASN A 65 -16.12 19.53 4.76
C ASN A 65 -16.35 18.35 5.72
N ALA A 66 -15.73 17.20 5.48
CA ALA A 66 -15.89 15.98 6.26
C ALA A 66 -14.60 15.61 7.02
N PRO A 67 -14.71 14.86 8.14
CA PRO A 67 -13.56 14.20 8.76
C PRO A 67 -12.87 13.25 7.77
N GLY A 68 -11.55 13.16 7.84
CA GLY A 68 -10.71 12.41 6.89
C GLY A 68 -10.39 13.19 5.61
N GLY A 69 -11.24 14.15 5.24
CA GLY A 69 -11.02 15.10 4.14
C GLY A 69 -10.57 16.46 4.64
N GLY A 70 -11.26 17.51 4.21
CA GLY A 70 -10.82 18.89 4.43
C GLY A 70 -10.77 19.34 5.90
N GLN A 71 -11.52 18.70 6.81
CA GLN A 71 -11.41 19.02 8.26
C GLN A 71 -10.06 18.62 8.86
N ASP A 72 -9.40 17.61 8.28
CA ASP A 72 -8.08 17.12 8.69
C ASP A 72 -6.96 17.67 7.77
N GLY A 73 -7.27 18.65 6.91
CA GLY A 73 -6.29 19.29 6.02
C GLY A 73 -6.05 18.57 4.69
N ASN A 74 -6.71 17.43 4.45
CA ASN A 74 -6.67 16.74 3.17
C ASN A 74 -7.53 17.49 2.14
N VAL A 75 -6.88 18.31 1.31
CA VAL A 75 -7.53 19.20 0.33
C VAL A 75 -7.21 18.81 -1.10
N GLY A 76 -8.12 19.15 -2.01
CA GLY A 76 -8.04 18.77 -3.43
C GLY A 76 -8.93 17.58 -3.76
N LYS A 77 -8.94 17.24 -5.04
CA LYS A 77 -9.72 16.13 -5.59
C LYS A 77 -8.94 14.82 -5.47
N ILE A 78 -9.60 13.76 -5.00
CA ILE A 78 -9.04 12.41 -4.98
C ILE A 78 -8.76 11.94 -6.42
N VAL A 79 -7.58 11.38 -6.63
CA VAL A 79 -7.16 10.79 -7.89
C VAL A 79 -7.04 9.28 -7.69
N GLU A 80 -7.93 8.54 -8.34
CA GLU A 80 -7.84 7.08 -8.41
C GLU A 80 -6.67 6.66 -9.31
N PRO A 81 -5.97 5.55 -9.00
CA PRO A 81 -4.94 5.02 -9.88
C PRO A 81 -5.56 4.54 -11.20
N SER A 82 -4.92 4.85 -12.33
CA SER A 82 -5.32 4.32 -13.65
C SER A 82 -4.89 2.87 -13.85
N GLN A 83 -3.90 2.40 -13.09
CA GLN A 83 -3.49 1.01 -13.01
C GLN A 83 -3.10 0.65 -11.57
N ALA A 84 -3.62 -0.48 -11.09
CA ALA A 84 -3.14 -1.14 -9.88
C ALA A 84 -2.67 -2.56 -10.23
N GLU A 85 -1.40 -2.84 -10.00
CA GLU A 85 -0.80 -4.16 -10.21
C GLU A 85 -0.36 -4.74 -8.86
N LEU A 86 -0.86 -5.93 -8.56
CA LEU A 86 -0.53 -6.70 -7.37
C LEU A 86 0.32 -7.88 -7.82
N LYS A 87 1.57 -7.92 -7.39
CA LYS A 87 2.52 -8.96 -7.78
C LYS A 87 3.08 -9.65 -6.55
N PHE A 88 3.08 -10.98 -6.57
CA PHE A 88 3.73 -11.80 -5.55
C PHE A 88 5.02 -12.37 -6.11
N VAL A 89 6.14 -12.13 -5.42
CA VAL A 89 7.46 -12.65 -5.83
C VAL A 89 8.09 -13.53 -4.76
N GLY A 90 8.96 -14.45 -5.19
CA GLY A 90 9.65 -15.38 -4.30
C GLY A 90 10.83 -14.77 -3.54
N ASN A 91 11.49 -15.64 -2.77
CA ASN A 91 12.70 -15.32 -2.04
C ASN A 91 13.95 -15.82 -2.79
N LYS A 92 15.08 -15.13 -2.64
CA LYS A 92 16.33 -15.45 -3.37
C LYS A 92 17.12 -16.63 -2.77
N GLN A 93 16.85 -16.98 -1.51
CA GLN A 93 17.64 -17.94 -0.72
C GLN A 93 16.86 -19.20 -0.35
N SER A 94 15.52 -19.15 -0.32
CA SER A 94 14.68 -20.28 0.02
C SER A 94 13.36 -20.28 -0.75
N ASP A 95 12.69 -21.42 -0.73
CA ASP A 95 11.28 -21.51 -1.08
C ASP A 95 10.45 -20.65 -0.11
N VAL A 96 9.35 -20.11 -0.62
CA VAL A 96 8.35 -19.42 0.19
C VAL A 96 7.32 -20.41 0.73
N VAL A 97 6.78 -20.12 1.90
CA VAL A 97 5.64 -20.84 2.50
C VAL A 97 4.34 -20.05 2.28
N ALA A 98 3.19 -20.73 2.40
CA ALA A 98 1.89 -20.08 2.29
C ALA A 98 1.71 -18.98 3.37
N MET A 99 1.20 -17.83 2.97
CA MET A 99 0.75 -16.83 3.94
C MET A 99 -0.49 -17.37 4.67
N PRO A 100 -0.54 -17.33 6.01
CA PRO A 100 -1.74 -17.73 6.74
C PRO A 100 -2.89 -16.76 6.47
N THR A 101 -4.13 -17.27 6.47
CA THR A 101 -5.33 -16.43 6.42
C THR A 101 -5.32 -15.41 7.56
N ALA A 102 -5.82 -14.22 7.27
CA ALA A 102 -5.86 -13.06 8.15
C ALA A 102 -4.48 -12.50 8.57
N LEU A 103 -3.39 -12.87 7.86
CA LEU A 103 -2.10 -12.20 7.98
C LEU A 103 -2.23 -10.70 7.66
N ARG A 104 -1.79 -9.82 8.55
CA ARG A 104 -1.89 -8.36 8.41
C ARG A 104 -0.51 -7.74 8.37
N ILE A 105 -0.21 -7.00 7.31
CA ILE A 105 1.09 -6.34 7.16
C ILE A 105 0.88 -4.87 6.82
N ILE A 106 1.69 -4.02 7.45
CA ILE A 106 1.84 -2.62 7.03
C ILE A 106 3.27 -2.42 6.53
N THR A 107 3.40 -1.80 5.37
CA THR A 107 4.67 -1.32 4.81
C THR A 107 4.65 0.21 4.69
N GLY A 108 5.79 0.87 4.89
CA GLY A 108 5.85 2.32 5.07
C GLY A 108 5.28 2.77 6.42
N ASP A 109 5.24 4.08 6.69
CA ASP A 109 4.73 4.62 7.95
C ASP A 109 4.02 5.96 7.74
N ALA A 110 2.72 5.99 8.03
CA ALA A 110 1.85 7.15 7.95
C ALA A 110 2.31 8.32 8.84
N LYS A 111 3.20 8.07 9.81
CA LYS A 111 3.71 9.04 10.78
C LYS A 111 5.22 9.29 10.67
N SER A 112 5.84 8.95 9.53
CA SER A 112 7.29 9.04 9.32
C SER A 112 7.87 10.44 9.53
N PHE A 113 7.09 11.51 9.32
CA PHE A 113 7.61 12.87 9.51
C PHE A 113 7.86 13.20 10.98
N VAL A 114 7.01 12.70 11.89
CA VAL A 114 7.15 12.94 13.33
C VAL A 114 7.91 11.82 14.05
N ASN A 115 7.75 10.57 13.60
CA ASN A 115 8.37 9.40 14.22
C ASN A 115 9.81 9.15 13.75
N GLY A 116 10.21 9.76 12.63
CA GLY A 116 11.47 9.45 11.94
C GLY A 116 11.31 8.34 10.90
N LEU A 117 12.40 8.08 10.17
CA LEU A 117 12.36 7.31 8.92
C LEU A 117 12.54 5.79 9.09
N ASN A 118 12.59 5.27 10.32
CA ASN A 118 12.92 3.86 10.57
C ASN A 118 11.94 2.88 9.89
N ASN A 119 10.67 3.27 9.74
CA ASN A 119 9.64 2.48 9.09
C ASN A 119 9.22 3.07 7.72
N ALA A 120 9.86 4.15 7.27
CA ALA A 120 9.56 4.72 5.97
C ALA A 120 10.02 3.76 4.86
N ASN A 121 9.15 3.51 3.88
CA ASN A 121 9.44 2.61 2.76
C ASN A 121 8.76 3.12 1.48
N THR A 122 9.13 4.33 1.11
CA THR A 122 8.45 5.13 0.08
C THR A 122 9.23 5.05 -1.21
N ASN A 123 8.57 4.68 -2.31
CA ASN A 123 9.22 4.59 -3.62
C ASN A 123 8.36 5.26 -4.67
N TRP A 124 8.72 6.50 -5.02
CA TRP A 124 8.05 7.27 -6.06
C TRP A 124 8.93 7.35 -7.30
N SER A 125 8.31 7.26 -8.47
CA SER A 125 8.99 7.36 -9.76
C SER A 125 8.00 7.77 -10.85
N CYS A 126 8.38 7.59 -12.10
CA CYS A 126 7.53 7.85 -13.26
C CYS A 126 7.58 6.65 -14.20
N THR A 127 6.51 6.41 -14.95
CA THR A 127 6.50 5.34 -15.96
C THR A 127 7.66 5.54 -16.96
N GLY A 128 8.41 4.47 -17.22
CA GLY A 128 9.63 4.50 -18.04
C GLY A 128 10.90 4.97 -17.31
N PHE A 129 10.81 5.32 -16.02
CA PHE A 129 11.92 5.79 -15.17
C PHE A 129 11.88 5.15 -13.77
N GLU A 130 11.33 3.94 -13.66
CA GLU A 130 11.16 3.22 -12.38
C GLU A 130 12.50 2.73 -11.80
N ASP A 131 13.60 2.84 -12.55
CA ASP A 131 14.98 2.71 -12.09
C ASP A 131 15.47 3.93 -11.28
N ARG A 132 14.73 5.04 -11.30
CA ARG A 132 15.04 6.31 -10.62
C ARG A 132 13.99 6.63 -9.58
N VAL A 133 14.16 6.01 -8.43
CA VAL A 133 13.26 6.18 -7.29
C VAL A 133 13.64 7.42 -6.48
N VAL A 134 12.65 8.23 -6.12
CA VAL A 134 12.73 9.24 -5.07
C VAL A 134 11.90 8.80 -3.87
N THR A 135 12.44 8.97 -2.67
CA THR A 135 11.83 8.45 -1.44
C THR A 135 11.24 9.56 -0.57
N ASP A 136 11.71 10.81 -0.72
CA ASP A 136 11.35 11.92 0.16
C ASP A 136 10.52 13.02 -0.51
N LYS A 137 10.25 12.88 -1.81
CA LYS A 137 9.63 13.92 -2.65
C LYS A 137 8.66 13.34 -3.65
N TYR A 138 7.74 14.18 -4.11
CA TYR A 138 6.88 13.89 -5.25
C TYR A 138 7.64 14.13 -6.57
N PRO A 139 7.68 13.15 -7.48
CA PRO A 139 8.35 13.31 -8.77
C PRO A 139 7.61 14.29 -9.69
N ILE A 140 8.35 15.01 -10.52
CA ILE A 140 7.78 15.74 -11.67
C ILE A 140 8.05 14.88 -12.89
N CYS A 141 7.01 14.23 -13.40
CA CYS A 141 7.16 13.28 -14.50
C CYS A 141 7.33 13.98 -15.86
N PRO A 142 8.21 13.46 -16.74
CA PRO A 142 8.32 13.95 -18.11
C PRO A 142 6.99 13.86 -18.87
N GLN A 143 6.85 14.68 -19.91
CA GLN A 143 5.67 14.63 -20.77
C GLN A 143 5.49 13.23 -21.36
N GLY A 144 4.28 12.68 -21.21
CA GLY A 144 3.95 11.32 -21.67
C GLY A 144 4.25 10.22 -20.65
N SER A 145 4.80 10.55 -19.48
CA SER A 145 4.94 9.65 -18.34
C SER A 145 3.89 9.96 -17.26
N SER A 146 3.52 8.94 -16.51
CA SER A 146 2.58 9.01 -15.38
C SER A 146 3.34 8.83 -14.07
N VAL A 147 2.77 9.33 -12.97
CA VAL A 147 3.35 9.14 -11.63
C VAL A 147 3.21 7.67 -11.25
N VAL A 148 4.27 7.10 -10.66
CA VAL A 148 4.27 5.72 -10.17
C VAL A 148 4.67 5.73 -8.70
N ARG A 149 3.95 4.97 -7.88
CA ARG A 149 4.46 4.54 -6.58
C ARG A 149 4.47 3.02 -6.50
N THR A 150 5.52 2.48 -5.91
CA THR A 150 5.68 1.04 -5.72
C THR A 150 5.94 0.72 -4.26
N SER A 151 5.12 -0.14 -3.69
CA SER A 151 5.26 -0.57 -2.31
C SER A 151 5.74 -2.01 -2.28
N PHE A 152 6.81 -2.24 -1.53
CA PHE A 152 7.35 -3.57 -1.29
C PHE A 152 7.02 -3.97 0.13
N PHE A 153 6.33 -5.09 0.32
CA PHE A 153 6.02 -5.59 1.64
C PHE A 153 7.18 -6.40 2.21
N GLN A 154 7.21 -6.47 3.54
CA GLN A 154 7.98 -7.44 4.30
C GLN A 154 7.61 -8.84 3.83
N SER A 155 8.60 -9.74 3.77
CA SER A 155 8.41 -11.09 3.20
C SER A 155 9.11 -12.18 4.01
N CYS A 156 9.55 -11.86 5.22
CA CYS A 156 10.00 -12.80 6.22
C CYS A 156 8.96 -12.81 7.33
N TRP A 157 8.41 -13.97 7.68
CA TRP A 157 7.34 -14.13 8.65
C TRP A 157 7.80 -15.02 9.81
N ASP A 158 7.39 -14.71 11.03
CA ASP A 158 7.82 -15.44 12.22
C ASP A 158 7.36 -16.91 12.31
N GLY A 159 6.49 -17.34 11.39
CA GLY A 159 6.01 -18.71 11.31
C GLY A 159 4.83 -19.01 12.25
N GLN A 160 4.34 -18.01 12.99
CA GLN A 160 3.35 -18.22 14.05
C GLN A 160 2.21 -17.19 14.03
N ASN A 161 2.52 -15.89 13.98
CA ASN A 161 1.56 -14.83 14.27
C ASN A 161 1.00 -14.21 12.99
N ILE A 162 -0.34 -14.17 12.87
CA ILE A 162 -1.02 -13.48 11.76
C ILE A 162 -1.06 -11.96 11.94
N ASP A 163 -0.73 -11.46 13.14
CA ASP A 163 -0.70 -10.05 13.44
C ASP A 163 0.16 -9.78 14.68
N SER A 164 0.52 -8.52 14.90
CA SER A 164 1.10 -8.02 16.14
C SER A 164 0.46 -6.70 16.53
N ALA A 165 0.63 -6.27 17.79
CA ALA A 165 0.02 -5.01 18.27
C ALA A 165 0.42 -3.76 17.46
N ASN A 166 1.53 -3.83 16.73
CA ASN A 166 2.01 -2.78 15.82
C ASN A 166 1.96 -3.18 14.34
N HIS A 167 1.36 -4.33 14.01
CA HIS A 167 1.25 -4.92 12.67
C HIS A 167 2.58 -5.15 11.92
N ARG A 168 3.69 -5.21 12.65
CA ARG A 168 5.05 -5.22 12.07
C ARG A 168 5.98 -6.23 12.70
N THR A 169 5.97 -6.44 14.01
CA THR A 169 7.00 -7.29 14.66
C THR A 169 6.93 -8.78 14.32
N HIS A 170 5.85 -9.24 13.68
CA HIS A 170 5.70 -10.63 13.23
C HIS A 170 6.21 -10.85 11.79
N VAL A 171 6.62 -9.78 11.10
CA VAL A 171 7.18 -9.82 9.76
C VAL A 171 8.42 -8.92 9.63
N ASP A 172 9.29 -9.21 8.68
CA ASP A 172 10.50 -8.42 8.43
C ASP A 172 10.86 -8.36 6.94
N PHE A 173 11.66 -7.36 6.58
CA PHE A 173 12.30 -7.32 5.26
C PHE A 173 13.39 -8.38 5.18
N VAL A 174 13.68 -8.82 3.95
CA VAL A 174 14.84 -9.67 3.71
C VAL A 174 16.14 -8.91 3.98
N GLU A 175 17.14 -9.64 4.43
CA GLU A 175 18.51 -9.14 4.53
C GLU A 175 19.08 -8.81 3.14
N GLN A 176 20.23 -8.13 3.09
CA GLN A 176 20.87 -7.73 1.83
C GLN A 176 21.18 -8.93 0.90
N ASN A 177 21.48 -10.09 1.47
CA ASN A 177 21.71 -11.35 0.73
C ASN A 177 20.39 -12.05 0.31
N GLY A 178 19.24 -11.55 0.74
CA GLY A 178 17.91 -12.13 0.51
C GLY A 178 17.43 -13.11 1.58
N SER A 179 18.21 -13.40 2.64
CA SER A 179 17.79 -14.32 3.70
C SER A 179 16.81 -13.68 4.68
N CYS A 180 16.01 -14.51 5.36
CA CYS A 180 15.21 -14.10 6.49
C CYS A 180 15.97 -14.25 7.81
N SER A 181 15.99 -13.18 8.60
CA SER A 181 16.62 -13.16 9.92
C SER A 181 15.74 -13.79 10.99
N ASN A 182 16.30 -14.00 12.19
CA ASN A 182 15.56 -14.46 13.38
C ASN A 182 14.83 -15.82 13.24
N GLY A 183 15.26 -16.65 12.28
CA GLY A 183 14.58 -17.92 11.99
C GLY A 183 13.23 -17.77 11.30
N PHE A 184 12.93 -16.57 10.79
CA PHE A 184 11.70 -16.31 10.04
C PHE A 184 11.70 -17.10 8.73
N GLN A 185 10.51 -17.47 8.30
CA GLN A 185 10.25 -18.19 7.05
C GLN A 185 9.95 -17.19 5.94
N ALA A 186 10.42 -17.46 4.73
CA ALA A 186 10.06 -16.63 3.59
C ALA A 186 8.59 -16.85 3.22
N ILE A 187 7.84 -15.79 2.98
CA ILE A 187 6.50 -15.79 2.38
C ILE A 187 6.55 -15.05 1.03
N PRO A 188 5.58 -15.24 0.12
CA PRO A 188 5.49 -14.43 -1.09
C PRO A 188 5.54 -12.93 -0.77
N GLN A 189 6.50 -12.22 -1.36
CA GLN A 189 6.57 -10.77 -1.21
C GLN A 189 5.50 -10.13 -2.09
N LEU A 190 4.55 -9.43 -1.45
CA LEU A 190 3.64 -8.54 -2.15
C LEU A 190 4.37 -7.28 -2.64
N GLN A 191 4.19 -6.95 -3.91
CA GLN A 191 4.56 -5.70 -4.54
C GLN A 191 3.29 -5.05 -5.09
N VAL A 192 3.03 -3.82 -4.68
CA VAL A 192 1.89 -3.03 -5.15
C VAL A 192 2.42 -1.89 -6.00
N ARG A 193 2.12 -1.91 -7.31
CA ARG A 193 2.51 -0.85 -8.24
C ARG A 193 1.28 -0.09 -8.68
N LEU A 194 1.28 1.22 -8.42
CA LEU A 194 0.16 2.11 -8.68
C LEU A 194 0.59 3.21 -9.66
N VAL A 195 -0.18 3.38 -10.74
CA VAL A 195 0.05 4.41 -11.77
C VAL A 195 -1.04 5.46 -11.69
N TYR A 196 -0.65 6.74 -11.75
CA TYR A 196 -1.56 7.87 -11.66
C TYR A 196 -1.37 8.84 -12.82
N ASP A 197 -2.48 9.15 -13.49
CA ASP A 197 -2.53 10.15 -14.56
C ASP A 197 -2.74 11.54 -13.97
N ILE A 198 -1.67 12.08 -13.39
CA ILE A 198 -1.64 13.39 -12.75
C ILE A 198 -0.95 14.40 -13.68
N PRO A 199 -1.57 15.56 -13.95
CA PRO A 199 -0.90 16.64 -14.67
C PRO A 199 0.37 17.07 -13.93
N ALA A 200 1.50 17.17 -14.64
CA ALA A 200 2.75 17.58 -14.03
C ALA A 200 2.62 18.94 -13.31
N PRO A 201 3.10 19.06 -12.06
CA PRO A 201 3.13 20.34 -11.37
C PRO A 201 3.91 21.39 -12.17
N SER A 202 3.40 22.61 -12.24
CA SER A 202 4.05 23.70 -12.96
C SER A 202 3.90 25.03 -12.23
N VAL A 203 4.83 25.96 -12.42
CA VAL A 203 4.72 27.31 -11.87
C VAL A 203 4.20 28.24 -12.96
N GLN A 204 3.03 28.86 -12.70
CA GLN A 204 2.42 29.85 -13.59
C GLN A 204 2.15 31.12 -12.79
N ASN A 205 2.62 32.27 -13.28
CA ASN A 205 2.49 33.57 -12.59
C ASN A 205 2.98 33.56 -11.13
N GLY A 206 4.02 32.78 -10.83
CA GLY A 206 4.56 32.64 -9.48
C GLY A 206 3.74 31.75 -8.53
N GLN A 207 2.69 31.10 -9.02
CA GLN A 207 1.88 30.15 -8.27
C GLN A 207 2.10 28.72 -8.77
N LEU A 208 2.21 27.77 -7.84
CA LEU A 208 2.25 26.35 -8.16
C LEU A 208 0.85 25.89 -8.59
N GLN A 209 0.78 25.27 -9.76
CA GLN A 209 -0.41 24.66 -10.35
C GLN A 209 -0.26 23.15 -10.35
N ASN A 210 -1.37 22.42 -10.23
CA ASN A 210 -1.41 20.96 -10.25
C ASN A 210 -0.46 20.32 -9.24
N ALA A 211 -0.27 20.95 -8.07
CA ALA A 211 0.38 20.27 -6.97
C ALA A 211 -0.43 19.02 -6.64
N TYR A 212 0.25 17.95 -6.26
CA TYR A 212 -0.42 16.77 -5.74
C TYR A 212 0.31 16.32 -4.48
N ALA A 213 -0.45 15.71 -3.59
CA ALA A 213 0.08 15.19 -2.35
C ALA A 213 -0.73 14.01 -1.88
N ILE A 214 -0.11 13.18 -1.06
CA ILE A 214 -0.76 12.07 -0.41
C ILE A 214 -1.64 12.55 0.74
N ASP A 215 -2.74 11.85 0.96
CA ASP A 215 -3.53 11.98 2.18
C ASP A 215 -2.70 11.53 3.39
N SER A 216 -2.74 12.33 4.46
CA SER A 216 -1.92 12.09 5.65
C SER A 216 -2.55 12.70 6.90
N PHE A 217 -2.03 12.34 8.07
CA PHE A 217 -2.42 13.04 9.31
C PHE A 217 -2.00 14.52 9.25
N PRO A 218 -2.73 15.44 9.91
CA PRO A 218 -2.46 16.88 9.85
C PRO A 218 -1.02 17.27 10.22
N ASP A 219 -0.42 16.57 11.18
CA ASP A 219 0.93 16.83 11.67
C ASP A 219 2.05 16.30 10.75
N GLN A 220 1.68 15.55 9.70
CA GLN A 220 2.61 14.96 8.72
C GLN A 220 2.82 15.82 7.49
N LEU A 221 1.98 16.85 7.32
CA LEU A 221 2.11 17.87 6.29
C LEU A 221 2.16 17.30 4.86
N HIS A 222 1.46 16.19 4.61
CA HIS A 222 1.36 15.52 3.31
C HIS A 222 2.73 15.24 2.67
N LYS A 223 3.73 14.90 3.48
CA LYS A 223 5.08 14.62 2.99
C LYS A 223 5.13 13.24 2.34
N ALA A 224 5.81 13.13 1.20
CA ALA A 224 5.91 11.88 0.45
C ALA A 224 6.45 10.69 1.28
N ILE A 225 7.26 10.94 2.32
CA ILE A 225 7.75 9.92 3.27
C ILE A 225 6.65 9.25 4.09
N THR A 226 5.43 9.79 4.14
CA THR A 226 4.30 9.20 4.88
C THR A 226 3.51 8.21 4.06
N ASP A 227 3.93 7.93 2.82
CA ASP A 227 3.34 6.86 2.03
C ASP A 227 3.53 5.51 2.72
N HIS A 228 2.48 4.72 2.66
CA HIS A 228 2.37 3.43 3.35
C HIS A 228 1.27 2.62 2.67
N ASN A 229 1.31 1.30 2.82
CA ASN A 229 0.25 0.43 2.33
C ASN A 229 -0.07 -0.59 3.42
N ASP A 230 -1.33 -1.00 3.48
CA ASP A 230 -1.81 -2.04 4.37
C ASP A 230 -2.30 -3.23 3.54
N PHE A 231 -2.03 -4.44 4.04
CA PHE A 231 -2.45 -5.68 3.42
C PHE A 231 -3.06 -6.60 4.46
N ILE A 232 -4.16 -7.25 4.11
CA ILE A 232 -4.74 -8.34 4.88
C ILE A 232 -5.04 -9.53 3.98
N ASN A 233 -4.41 -10.66 4.29
CA ASN A 233 -4.50 -11.88 3.49
C ASN A 233 -5.82 -12.60 3.71
N PHE A 234 -6.57 -12.83 2.63
CA PHE A 234 -7.70 -13.75 2.60
C PHE A 234 -7.74 -14.53 1.28
N PHE A 235 -6.56 -14.91 0.76
CA PHE A 235 -6.49 -16.02 -0.18
C PHE A 235 -7.14 -17.26 0.46
N ASP A 236 -8.01 -17.93 -0.28
CA ASP A 236 -8.40 -19.28 0.09
C ASP A 236 -7.19 -20.22 0.01
N GLU A 237 -7.26 -21.32 0.77
CA GLU A 237 -6.12 -22.22 0.95
C GLU A 237 -5.61 -22.79 -0.39
N ASN A 238 -6.52 -23.12 -1.30
CA ASN A 238 -6.15 -23.66 -2.61
C ASN A 238 -5.41 -22.64 -3.46
N THR A 239 -5.89 -21.40 -3.49
CA THR A 239 -5.30 -20.31 -4.25
C THR A 239 -3.95 -19.91 -3.66
N MET A 240 -3.83 -19.83 -2.33
CA MET A 240 -2.55 -19.55 -1.69
C MET A 240 -1.51 -20.64 -2.00
N ASN A 241 -1.90 -21.92 -1.98
CA ASN A 241 -1.01 -23.01 -2.34
C ASN A 241 -0.60 -22.94 -3.83
N GLN A 242 -1.51 -22.58 -4.73
CA GLN A 242 -1.18 -22.37 -6.15
C GLN A 242 -0.16 -21.23 -6.34
N VAL A 243 -0.30 -20.13 -5.61
CA VAL A 243 0.67 -19.02 -5.63
C VAL A 243 2.04 -19.50 -5.15
N VAL A 244 2.10 -20.26 -4.05
CA VAL A 244 3.35 -20.83 -3.52
C VAL A 244 4.00 -21.79 -4.52
N ASP A 245 3.23 -22.71 -5.08
CA ASP A 245 3.72 -23.70 -6.05
C ASP A 245 4.24 -23.02 -7.32
N CYS A 246 3.54 -21.99 -7.81
CA CYS A 246 3.98 -21.21 -8.95
C CYS A 246 5.33 -20.53 -8.67
N ILE A 247 5.45 -19.84 -7.52
CA ILE A 247 6.65 -19.12 -7.14
C ILE A 247 7.84 -20.07 -6.94
N ASN A 248 7.65 -21.15 -6.18
CA ASN A 248 8.72 -22.10 -5.87
C ASN A 248 9.15 -22.92 -7.09
N SER A 249 8.27 -23.10 -8.08
CA SER A 249 8.63 -23.72 -9.36
C SER A 249 9.30 -22.76 -10.35
N GLY A 250 9.47 -21.48 -9.99
CA GLY A 250 10.10 -20.46 -10.83
C GLY A 250 9.24 -20.02 -12.02
N GLN A 251 7.93 -20.17 -11.92
CA GLN A 251 6.97 -19.80 -12.97
C GLN A 251 6.47 -18.36 -12.80
N ASP A 252 5.91 -17.82 -13.88
CA ASP A 252 5.17 -16.55 -13.89
C ASP A 252 3.70 -16.88 -14.16
N CYS A 253 2.87 -16.81 -13.12
CA CYS A 253 1.44 -17.16 -13.19
C CYS A 253 0.58 -15.91 -13.06
N GLN A 254 -0.60 -15.96 -13.69
CA GLN A 254 -1.61 -14.91 -13.66
C GLN A 254 -2.92 -15.45 -13.07
#